data_AF-W9V337-F1
#
_entry.id   AF-W9V337-F1
#
_cell.length_a   1.000
_cell.length_b   1.000
_cell.length_c   1.000
_cell.angle_alpha   90.00
_cell.angle_beta   90.00
_cell.angle_gamma   90.00
#
_symmetry.space_group_name_H-M   'P 1'
#
loop_
_entity.id
_entity.type
_entity.pdbx_description
1 polymer ?
#
loop_
_entity_poly.entity_id
_entity_poly.type
_entity_poly.pdbx_seq_one_letter_code
_entity_poly.pdbx_strand_id
1 'polypeptide(L)'
;MNTRILTLAALVCVCLQSVLVFQLPIGFYQQRFWLLLLALAVMACVYLMQRLANITSSRSAGAKFSQLLVPALFGFMVLMLWEAIVRGFNVPLVLMPAPSRIMSTLLNNLPTCGLIFSKPI
;
A
#
# COMPACT_ATOMS: atom_id res chain seq x y z
N MET A 1 -0.46 -19.80 -20.39
CA MET A 1 -0.75 -18.37 -20.14
C MET A 1 0.33 -17.80 -19.22
N ASN A 2 1.15 -16.87 -19.71
CA ASN A 2 2.44 -16.52 -19.08
C ASN A 2 2.26 -15.82 -17.73
N THR A 3 2.63 -16.52 -16.65
CA THR A 3 2.51 -16.03 -15.27
C THR A 3 3.32 -14.74 -15.00
N ARG A 4 4.30 -14.40 -15.84
CA ARG A 4 5.02 -13.11 -15.79
C ARG A 4 4.19 -11.91 -16.30
N ILE A 5 3.32 -12.14 -17.28
CA ILE A 5 2.44 -11.09 -17.82
C ILE A 5 1.40 -10.72 -16.77
N LEU A 6 0.85 -11.71 -16.06
CA LEU A 6 -0.13 -11.46 -14.99
C LEU A 6 0.47 -10.66 -13.83
N THR A 7 1.73 -10.90 -13.45
CA THR A 7 2.37 -10.12 -12.39
C THR A 7 2.64 -8.68 -12.78
N LEU A 8 3.05 -8.45 -14.04
CA LEU A 8 3.25 -7.09 -14.53
C LEU A 8 1.91 -6.35 -14.60
N ALA A 9 0.87 -6.99 -15.12
CA ALA A 9 -0.47 -6.40 -15.18
C ALA A 9 -1.02 -6.02 -13.79
N ALA A 10 -0.80 -6.87 -12.79
CA ALA A 10 -1.24 -6.61 -11.42
C ALA A 10 -0.43 -5.51 -10.73
N LEU A 11 0.89 -5.43 -10.95
CA LEU A 11 1.70 -4.28 -10.51
C LEU A 11 1.24 -2.98 -11.17
N VAL A 12 0.99 -3.00 -12.47
CA VAL A 12 0.48 -1.84 -13.21
C VAL A 12 -0.88 -1.40 -12.68
N CYS A 13 -1.80 -2.33 -12.39
CA CYS A 13 -3.10 -1.99 -11.79
C CYS A 13 -2.94 -1.32 -10.41
N VAL A 14 -2.04 -1.83 -9.57
CA VAL A 14 -1.79 -1.25 -8.23
C VAL A 14 -1.12 0.13 -8.32
N CYS A 15 -0.17 0.30 -9.23
CA CYS A 15 0.45 1.61 -9.51
C CYS A 15 -0.58 2.60 -10.07
N LEU A 16 -1.42 2.17 -11.01
CA LEU A 16 -2.45 3.01 -11.60
C LEU A 16 -3.50 3.42 -10.55
N GLN A 17 -3.92 2.49 -9.69
CA GLN A 17 -4.85 2.78 -8.60
C GLN A 17 -4.25 3.75 -7.57
N SER A 18 -2.98 3.57 -7.20
CA SER A 18 -2.33 4.50 -6.26
C SER A 18 -2.21 5.91 -6.86
N VAL A 19 -1.80 6.03 -8.13
CA VAL A 19 -1.76 7.33 -8.83
C VAL A 19 -3.14 8.02 -8.84
N LEU A 20 -4.21 7.26 -9.10
CA LEU A 20 -5.58 7.78 -9.05
C LEU A 20 -5.95 8.34 -7.67
N VAL A 21 -5.60 7.62 -6.58
CA VAL A 21 -5.87 8.06 -5.20
C VAL A 21 -5.11 9.35 -4.83
N PHE A 22 -3.96 9.62 -5.45
CA PHE A 22 -3.18 10.85 -5.23
C PHE A 22 -3.63 12.03 -6.09
N GLN A 23 -4.12 11.79 -7.32
CA GLN A 23 -4.48 12.84 -8.25
C GLN A 23 -5.92 13.34 -8.08
N LEU A 24 -6.82 12.50 -7.54
CA LEU A 24 -8.25 12.81 -7.55
C LEU A 24 -8.69 13.59 -6.31
N PRO A 25 -9.73 14.45 -6.45
CA PRO A 25 -10.28 15.21 -5.33
C PRO A 25 -10.80 14.30 -4.21
N ILE A 26 -10.79 14.83 -2.99
CA ILE A 26 -11.28 14.15 -1.78
C ILE A 26 -12.78 13.87 -1.93
N GLY A 27 -13.26 12.67 -1.55
CA GLY A 27 -14.68 12.28 -1.66
C GLY A 27 -15.07 11.49 -2.91
N PHE A 28 -14.09 11.04 -3.69
CA PHE A 28 -14.30 10.40 -4.98
C PHE A 28 -14.97 9.01 -4.95
N TYR A 29 -14.90 8.27 -3.83
CA TYR A 29 -15.56 6.95 -3.71
C TYR A 29 -17.08 7.04 -3.57
N GLN A 30 -17.67 8.23 -3.51
CA GLN A 30 -19.14 8.39 -3.61
C GLN A 30 -19.69 7.80 -4.92
N GLN A 31 -18.90 7.80 -6.00
CA GLN A 31 -19.26 7.16 -7.25
C GLN A 31 -18.89 5.66 -7.22
N ARG A 32 -19.89 4.78 -7.30
CA ARG A 32 -19.76 3.31 -7.16
C ARG A 32 -18.70 2.68 -8.08
N PHE A 33 -18.44 3.31 -9.22
CA PHE A 33 -17.41 2.88 -10.18
C PHE A 33 -16.01 2.77 -9.55
N TRP A 34 -15.62 3.68 -8.66
CA TRP A 34 -14.27 3.68 -8.10
C TRP A 34 -14.05 2.55 -7.10
N LEU A 35 -15.10 2.13 -6.39
CA LEU A 35 -15.03 0.98 -5.48
C LEU A 35 -14.68 -0.32 -6.23
N LEU A 36 -15.11 -0.46 -7.48
CA LEU A 36 -14.75 -1.61 -8.32
C LEU A 36 -13.25 -1.61 -8.63
N LEU A 37 -12.67 -0.44 -8.93
CA LEU A 37 -11.23 -0.30 -9.17
C LEU A 37 -10.40 -0.58 -7.90
N LEU A 38 -10.88 -0.15 -6.73
CA LEU A 38 -10.28 -0.50 -5.44
C LEU A 38 -10.31 -2.02 -5.22
N ALA A 39 -11.48 -2.65 -5.40
CA ALA A 39 -11.63 -4.10 -5.25
C ALA A 39 -10.73 -4.87 -6.23
N LEU A 40 -10.63 -4.40 -7.48
CA LEU A 40 -9.74 -4.98 -8.49
C LEU A 40 -8.27 -4.86 -8.08
N ALA A 41 -7.85 -3.72 -7.53
CA ALA A 41 -6.49 -3.52 -7.04
C ALA A 41 -6.17 -4.41 -5.83
N VAL A 42 -7.12 -4.57 -4.90
CA VAL A 42 -6.99 -5.49 -3.75
C VAL A 42 -6.84 -6.93 -4.24
N MET A 43 -7.71 -7.37 -5.15
CA MET A 43 -7.63 -8.70 -5.78
C MET A 43 -6.28 -8.91 -6.50
N ALA A 44 -5.80 -7.91 -7.24
CA ALA A 44 -4.51 -7.96 -7.91
C ALA A 44 -3.34 -8.11 -6.92
N CYS A 45 -3.40 -7.43 -5.77
CA CYS A 45 -2.35 -7.54 -4.77
C CYS A 45 -2.41 -8.86 -3.99
N VAL A 46 -3.60 -9.37 -3.68
CA VAL A 46 -3.79 -10.71 -3.09
C VAL A 46 -3.23 -11.78 -4.04
N TYR A 47 -3.48 -11.65 -5.33
CA TYR A 47 -2.89 -12.53 -6.34
C TYR A 47 -1.35 -12.47 -6.35
N LEU A 48 -0.75 -11.27 -6.25
CA LEU A 48 0.70 -11.12 -6.13
C LEU A 48 1.27 -11.83 -4.89
N MET A 49 0.62 -11.68 -3.73
CA MET A 49 1.05 -12.35 -2.50
C MET A 49 0.98 -13.86 -2.61
N GLN A 50 -0.12 -14.42 -3.10
CA GLN A 50 -0.28 -15.87 -3.28
C GLN A 50 0.82 -16.44 -4.18
N ARG A 51 1.18 -15.71 -5.24
CA ARG A 51 2.25 -16.11 -6.15
C ARG A 51 3.63 -16.07 -5.46
N LEU A 52 3.92 -15.04 -4.68
CA LEU A 52 5.17 -14.95 -3.93
C LEU A 52 5.27 -16.02 -2.83
N ALA A 53 4.16 -16.32 -2.16
CA ALA A 53 4.08 -17.39 -1.17
C ALA A 53 4.38 -18.77 -1.79
N ASN A 54 3.80 -19.06 -2.97
CA ASN A 54 4.07 -20.31 -3.69
C ASN A 54 5.53 -20.45 -4.13
N ILE A 55 6.20 -19.35 -4.53
CA ILE A 55 7.62 -19.36 -4.90
C ILE A 55 8.52 -19.62 -3.68
N THR A 56 8.11 -19.13 -2.51
CA THR A 56 8.89 -19.24 -1.26
C THR A 56 8.93 -20.68 -0.73
N SER A 57 7.89 -21.48 -1.02
CA SER A 57 7.84 -22.92 -0.67
C SER A 57 8.85 -23.77 -1.46
N SER A 58 9.31 -23.30 -2.62
CA SER A 58 10.36 -23.95 -3.39
C SER A 58 11.74 -23.54 -2.86
N ARG A 59 12.54 -24.52 -2.44
CA ARG A 59 13.86 -24.42 -1.77
C ARG A 59 14.95 -23.81 -2.67
N SER A 60 14.73 -22.62 -3.22
CA SER A 60 15.64 -21.91 -4.12
C SER A 60 16.17 -20.62 -3.46
N ALA A 61 17.37 -20.18 -3.85
CA ALA A 61 18.09 -19.03 -3.29
C ALA A 61 17.28 -17.70 -3.28
N GLY A 62 16.21 -17.60 -4.08
CA GLY A 62 15.27 -16.47 -4.06
C GLY A 62 14.28 -16.44 -2.87
N ALA A 63 14.21 -17.50 -2.07
CA ALA A 63 13.24 -17.62 -0.97
C ALA A 63 13.41 -16.54 0.12
N LYS A 64 14.66 -16.13 0.41
CA LYS A 64 14.93 -15.07 1.40
C LYS A 64 14.36 -13.72 0.99
N PHE A 65 14.45 -13.39 -0.29
CA PHE A 65 13.93 -12.14 -0.83
C PHE A 65 12.39 -12.12 -0.78
N SER A 66 11.75 -13.23 -1.17
CA SER A 66 10.29 -13.36 -1.10
C SER A 66 9.75 -13.35 0.34
N GLN A 67 10.49 -13.90 1.32
CA GLN A 67 10.09 -13.88 2.73
C GLN A 67 9.94 -12.47 3.31
N LEU A 68 10.70 -11.49 2.81
CA LEU A 68 10.57 -10.08 3.24
C LEU A 68 9.60 -9.28 2.37
N LEU A 69 9.51 -9.63 1.08
CA LEU A 69 8.63 -8.97 0.12
C LEU A 69 7.14 -9.22 0.43
N VAL A 70 6.77 -10.42 0.89
CA VAL A 70 5.39 -10.75 1.26
C VAL A 70 4.85 -9.82 2.37
N PRO A 71 5.50 -9.69 3.54
CA PRO A 71 5.05 -8.76 4.58
C PRO A 71 5.13 -7.29 4.14
N ALA A 72 6.10 -6.91 3.29
CA ALA A 72 6.16 -5.56 2.73
C ALA A 72 4.96 -5.25 1.82
N LEU A 73 4.59 -6.18 0.93
CA LEU A 73 3.38 -6.09 0.10
C LEU A 73 2.11 -6.00 0.96
N PHE A 74 2.10 -6.66 2.11
CA PHE A 74 0.97 -6.62 3.04
C PHE A 74 0.84 -5.26 3.71
N GLY A 75 1.95 -4.74 4.24
CA GLY A 75 1.99 -3.36 4.74
C GLY A 75 1.56 -2.36 3.67
N PHE A 76 2.06 -2.50 2.43
CA PHE A 76 1.67 -1.64 1.33
C PHE A 76 0.17 -1.71 1.02
N MET A 77 -0.42 -2.90 0.98
CA MET A 77 -1.88 -3.08 0.80
C MET A 77 -2.68 -2.35 1.88
N VAL A 78 -2.29 -2.52 3.15
CA VAL A 78 -2.97 -1.87 4.28
C VAL A 78 -2.86 -0.35 4.18
N LEU A 79 -1.68 0.19 3.88
CA LEU A 79 -1.47 1.63 3.70
C LEU A 79 -2.29 2.19 2.53
N MET A 80 -2.33 1.46 1.42
CA MET A 80 -3.06 1.87 0.23
C MET A 80 -4.58 1.84 0.46
N LEU A 81 -5.09 0.79 1.11
CA LEU A 81 -6.49 0.70 1.51
C LEU A 81 -6.85 1.82 2.51
N TRP A 82 -5.97 2.08 3.47
CA TRP A 82 -6.18 3.14 4.45
C TRP A 82 -6.24 4.53 3.80
N GLU A 83 -5.31 4.84 2.89
CA GLU A 83 -5.32 6.11 2.17
C GLU A 83 -6.56 6.25 1.27
N ALA A 84 -6.96 5.17 0.60
CA ALA A 84 -8.19 5.11 -0.18
C ALA A 84 -9.44 5.38 0.69
N ILE A 85 -9.51 4.80 1.89
CA ILE A 85 -10.62 5.04 2.82
C ILE A 85 -10.66 6.51 3.26
N VAL A 86 -9.54 7.02 3.77
CA VAL A 86 -9.47 8.40 4.31
C VAL A 86 -9.78 9.43 3.23
N ARG A 87 -9.17 9.29 2.04
CA ARG A 87 -9.36 10.26 0.95
C ARG A 87 -10.67 10.11 0.22
N GLY A 88 -11.03 8.90 -0.18
CA GLY A 88 -12.17 8.77 -1.07
C GLY A 88 -13.53 8.73 -0.36
N PHE A 89 -13.59 8.44 0.94
CA PHE A 89 -14.82 8.64 1.74
C PHE A 89 -14.88 10.01 2.44
N ASN A 90 -13.88 10.87 2.22
CA ASN A 90 -13.78 12.18 2.88
C ASN A 90 -13.93 12.07 4.42
N VAL A 91 -13.28 11.05 5.00
CA VAL A 91 -13.35 10.81 6.45
C VAL A 91 -12.70 11.99 7.15
N PRO A 92 -13.31 12.54 8.22
CA PRO A 92 -12.73 13.66 8.96
C PRO A 92 -11.29 13.35 9.40
N LEU A 93 -10.36 14.17 8.94
CA LEU A 93 -8.92 14.04 9.21
C LEU A 93 -8.58 14.06 10.72
N VAL A 94 -9.52 14.50 11.56
CA VAL A 94 -9.39 14.52 13.02
C VAL A 94 -9.44 13.10 13.63
N LEU A 95 -10.07 12.13 12.95
CA LEU A 95 -10.18 10.74 13.41
C LEU A 95 -9.01 9.89 12.92
N MET A 96 -8.62 10.04 11.64
CA MET A 96 -7.49 9.32 11.04
C MET A 96 -6.75 10.23 10.05
N PRO A 97 -5.54 10.71 10.38
CA PRO A 97 -4.70 11.39 9.40
C PRO A 97 -4.26 10.39 8.32
N ALA A 98 -4.24 10.82 7.06
CA ALA A 98 -3.77 9.98 5.96
C ALA A 98 -2.32 9.52 6.18
N PRO A 99 -1.95 8.29 5.83
CA PRO A 99 -0.60 7.75 6.04
C PRO A 99 0.50 8.58 5.39
N SER A 100 0.23 9.14 4.21
CA SER A 100 1.12 10.06 3.51
C SER A 100 1.39 11.35 4.30
N ARG A 101 0.39 11.87 5.04
CA ARG A 101 0.62 12.98 5.97
C ARG A 101 1.44 12.57 7.18
N ILE A 102 1.17 11.40 7.76
CA ILE A 102 1.96 10.87 8.88
C ILE A 102 3.42 10.76 8.48
N MET A 103 3.71 10.22 7.29
CA MET A 103 5.06 10.09 6.78
C MET A 103 5.73 11.46 6.58
N SER A 104 5.02 12.44 6.01
CA SER A 104 5.52 13.81 5.87
C SER A 104 5.83 14.45 7.24
N THR A 105 4.92 14.33 8.20
CA THR A 105 5.12 14.82 9.56
C THR A 105 6.29 14.11 10.24
N LEU A 106 6.43 12.79 10.07
CA LEU A 106 7.55 12.02 10.59
C LEU A 106 8.87 12.54 10.02
N LEU A 107 8.99 12.61 8.69
CA LEU A 107 10.18 13.10 8.01
C LEU A 107 10.57 14.52 8.45
N ASN A 108 9.58 15.41 8.61
CA ASN A 108 9.81 16.77 9.08
C ASN A 108 10.21 16.86 10.56
N ASN A 109 9.76 15.93 11.40
CA ASN A 109 10.07 15.90 12.83
C ASN A 109 11.16 14.88 13.21
N LEU A 110 11.77 14.21 12.23
CA LEU A 110 12.93 13.33 12.42
C LEU A 110 14.03 13.94 13.30
N PRO A 111 14.48 15.20 13.10
CA PRO A 111 15.52 15.78 13.94
C PRO A 111 15.09 15.87 15.42
N THR A 112 13.82 16.15 15.69
CA THR A 112 13.26 16.25 17.04
C THR A 112 13.06 14.88 17.69
N CYS A 113 12.60 13.88 16.93
CA CYS A 113 12.47 12.49 17.41
C CYS A 113 13.83 11.89 17.78
N GLY A 114 14.88 12.13 16.98
CA GLY A 114 16.23 11.68 17.28
C GLY A 114 16.79 12.31 18.56
N LEU A 115 16.50 13.59 18.79
CA LEU A 115 16.88 14.29 20.01
C LEU A 115 16.21 13.73 21.26
N ILE A 116 14.95 13.32 21.19
CA ILE A 116 14.22 12.71 22.31
C ILE A 116 14.75 11.28 22.57
N PHE A 117 14.98 10.48 21.53
CA PHE A 117 15.53 9.12 21.69
C PHE A 117 16.97 9.10 22.22
N SER A 118 17.76 10.13 21.91
CA SER A 118 19.14 10.26 22.38
C SER A 118 19.24 10.75 23.83
N LYS A 119 18.18 11.34 24.39
CA LYS A 119 18.20 11.87 25.74
C LYS A 119 17.79 10.76 26.72
N PRO A 120 18.68 10.27 27.60
CA PRO A 120 18.25 9.35 28.65
C PRO A 120 17.25 10.06 29.56
N ILE A 121 16.17 9.35 29.90
CA ILE A 121 15.15 9.75 30.88
C ILE A 121 15.78 9.81 32.28
#